data_AF-A0A7Y6L8M7-F1
#
_entry.id   AF-A0A7Y6L8M7-F1
#
_cell.length_a   1.000
_cell.length_b   1.000
_cell.length_c   1.000
_cell.angle_alpha   90.00
_cell.angle_beta   90.00
_cell.angle_gamma   90.00
#
_symmetry.space_group_name_H-M   'P 1'
#
loop_
_entity.id
_entity.type
_entity.pdbx_description
1 polymer ?
#
loop_
_entity_poly.entity_id
_entity_poly.type
_entity_poly.pdbx_seq_one_letter_code
_entity_poly.pdbx_strand_id
1 'polypeptide(L)'
;MSEATPTTPAIDGATLLNEVEAFHRRFNVFPTEAAYVAVTLWDAHAHLLDAFDSTPRLAFLSPEPGSGKSRALEVVETLVPRSMAAVDASAAALFRSVSGVDGGRPTILFDEIDTIFGPKAGENEQLRGFINAGHTRGRVMYRCVGDGANQQVQGFPSYCAVAVAGLGALPDTIMTRSVIIRMRRRARNETVEQFRTRIHVREGNQLRDRLAKWAEAVQEQVTDAFPEMPDGVADRPADVWEPLVAIADAAGGDWPRRAREACLTLVKASQANDKGSIGIRLLTDLRDHVMIGIDRLPTVAILDRLNALDDAPWADFNGKPLDSRRLSRMLSEYVTADGDPVASRNIKTGGSVLKGYYATDLHDAWQRYCPPPPESPLLPLPGTENTV
;
A
#
# COMPACT_ATOMS: atom_id res chain seq x y z
N MET A 1 -6.34 -45.65 -35.14
CA MET A 1 -6.23 -45.64 -33.67
C MET A 1 -5.57 -44.32 -33.29
N SER A 2 -6.36 -43.33 -32.85
CA SER A 2 -5.81 -42.06 -32.33
C SER A 2 -5.40 -42.34 -30.89
N GLU A 3 -4.10 -42.28 -30.61
CA GLU A 3 -3.61 -42.28 -29.24
C GLU A 3 -4.20 -41.07 -28.51
N ALA A 4 -4.94 -41.33 -27.45
CA ALA A 4 -5.37 -40.31 -26.51
C ALA A 4 -4.13 -39.84 -25.74
N THR A 5 -3.76 -38.58 -25.91
CA THR A 5 -2.74 -37.90 -25.11
C THR A 5 -3.10 -38.07 -23.62
N PRO A 6 -2.20 -38.57 -22.77
CA PRO A 6 -2.49 -38.72 -21.35
C PRO A 6 -2.75 -37.35 -20.74
N THR A 7 -3.98 -37.10 -20.30
CA THR A 7 -4.37 -35.91 -19.55
C THR A 7 -3.62 -35.91 -18.23
N THR A 8 -2.59 -35.07 -18.11
CA THR A 8 -1.94 -34.77 -16.84
C THR A 8 -3.01 -34.42 -15.81
N PRO A 9 -3.02 -35.01 -14.61
CA PRO A 9 -4.00 -34.67 -13.59
C PRO A 9 -3.90 -33.17 -13.26
N ALA A 10 -5.05 -32.48 -13.25
CA ALA A 10 -5.12 -31.07 -12.93
C ALA A 10 -4.57 -30.82 -11.52
N ILE A 11 -3.68 -29.83 -11.39
CA ILE A 11 -3.13 -29.43 -10.10
C ILE A 11 -4.24 -28.77 -9.29
N ASP A 12 -4.53 -29.28 -8.09
CA ASP A 12 -5.46 -28.64 -7.15
C ASP A 12 -4.84 -27.35 -6.59
N GLY A 13 -5.39 -26.21 -7.02
CA GLY A 13 -4.92 -24.88 -6.65
C GLY A 13 -5.01 -24.62 -5.15
N ALA A 14 -6.10 -25.01 -4.50
CA ALA A 14 -6.29 -24.78 -3.07
C ALA A 14 -5.23 -25.51 -2.24
N THR A 15 -4.96 -26.77 -2.58
CA THR A 15 -3.90 -27.56 -1.94
C THR A 15 -2.52 -26.96 -2.22
N LEU A 16 -2.23 -26.55 -3.46
CA LEU A 16 -0.95 -25.93 -3.80
C LEU A 16 -0.71 -24.64 -3.01
N LEU A 17 -1.70 -23.75 -2.92
CA LEU A 17 -1.57 -22.52 -2.15
C LEU A 17 -1.40 -22.80 -0.64
N ASN A 18 -2.04 -23.84 -0.10
CA ASN A 18 -1.81 -24.28 1.29
C ASN A 18 -0.35 -24.70 1.52
N GLU A 19 0.26 -25.40 0.55
CA GLU A 19 1.67 -25.79 0.62
C GLU A 19 2.62 -24.57 0.55
N VAL A 20 2.33 -23.60 -0.31
CA VAL A 20 3.08 -22.33 -0.42
C VAL A 20 2.98 -21.54 0.88
N GLU A 21 1.78 -21.42 1.45
CA GLU A 21 1.56 -20.77 2.74
C GLU A 21 2.33 -21.49 3.87
N ALA A 22 2.27 -22.82 3.90
CA ALA A 22 3.02 -23.62 4.86
C ALA A 22 4.54 -23.38 4.74
N PHE A 23 5.04 -23.22 3.51
CA PHE A 23 6.44 -22.86 3.26
C PHE A 23 6.80 -21.49 3.83
N HIS A 24 5.93 -20.48 3.69
CA HIS A 24 6.14 -19.20 4.38
C HIS A 24 6.17 -19.35 5.90
N ARG A 25 5.21 -20.08 6.48
CA ARG A 25 5.10 -20.27 7.94
C ARG A 25 6.32 -20.95 8.56
N ARG A 26 7.03 -21.79 7.80
CA ARG A 26 8.29 -22.40 8.25
C ARG A 26 9.38 -21.38 8.56
N PHE A 27 9.43 -20.25 7.86
CA PHE A 27 10.55 -19.30 7.95
C PHE A 27 10.17 -17.89 8.40
N ASN A 28 8.89 -17.52 8.26
CA ASN A 28 8.37 -16.19 8.55
C ASN A 28 7.36 -16.25 9.70
N VAL A 29 7.37 -15.22 10.53
CA VAL A 29 6.30 -14.90 11.48
C VAL A 29 5.65 -13.61 11.02
N PHE A 30 4.59 -13.72 10.24
CA PHE A 30 3.82 -12.55 9.84
C PHE A 30 2.90 -12.10 10.98
N PRO A 31 2.56 -10.79 11.05
CA PRO A 31 1.82 -10.23 12.19
C PRO A 31 0.39 -10.75 12.29
N THR A 32 -0.20 -11.21 11.19
CA THR A 32 -1.60 -11.65 11.09
C THR A 32 -1.75 -12.81 10.11
N GLU A 33 -2.82 -13.58 10.26
CA GLU A 33 -3.21 -14.62 9.29
C GLU A 33 -3.49 -14.04 7.90
N ALA A 34 -4.08 -12.84 7.85
CA ALA A 34 -4.31 -12.09 6.62
C ALA A 34 -3.01 -11.83 5.82
N ALA A 35 -1.89 -11.61 6.51
CA ALA A 35 -0.61 -11.39 5.85
C ALA A 35 -0.08 -12.66 5.16
N TYR A 36 -0.29 -13.85 5.73
CA TYR A 36 0.07 -15.10 5.06
C TYR A 36 -0.75 -15.30 3.78
N VAL A 37 -2.07 -15.11 3.87
CA VAL A 37 -2.96 -15.21 2.70
C VAL A 37 -2.52 -14.25 1.60
N ALA A 38 -2.28 -12.98 1.95
CA ALA A 38 -1.92 -11.96 0.98
C ALA A 38 -0.58 -12.24 0.27
N VAL A 39 0.44 -12.66 1.02
CA VAL A 39 1.76 -12.99 0.46
C VAL A 39 1.66 -14.23 -0.44
N THR A 40 0.98 -15.29 0.01
CA THR A 40 0.81 -16.51 -0.80
C THR A 40 0.06 -16.25 -2.11
N LEU A 41 -1.00 -15.45 -2.08
CA LEU A 41 -1.70 -15.05 -3.30
C LEU A 41 -0.84 -14.15 -4.18
N TRP A 42 0.00 -13.30 -3.59
CA TRP A 42 0.91 -12.43 -4.33
C TRP A 42 1.99 -13.25 -5.08
N ASP A 43 2.52 -14.30 -4.47
CA ASP A 43 3.47 -15.21 -5.13
C ASP A 43 2.84 -15.88 -6.35
N ALA A 44 1.60 -16.37 -6.22
CA ALA A 44 0.84 -16.92 -7.34
C ALA A 44 0.54 -15.87 -8.43
N HIS A 45 0.20 -14.65 -8.03
CA HIS A 45 -0.04 -13.52 -8.94
C HIS A 45 1.16 -13.21 -9.82
N ALA A 46 2.40 -13.36 -9.31
CA ALA A 46 3.59 -13.11 -10.12
C ALA A 46 3.69 -14.05 -11.34
N HIS A 47 3.07 -15.23 -11.30
CA HIS A 47 2.95 -16.17 -12.44
C HIS A 47 1.82 -15.83 -13.41
N LEU A 48 0.82 -15.08 -12.96
CA LEU A 48 -0.39 -14.71 -13.72
C LEU A 48 -0.41 -13.23 -14.11
N LEU A 49 0.73 -12.54 -14.06
CA LEU A 49 0.83 -11.10 -14.29
C LEU A 49 0.18 -10.65 -15.63
N ASP A 50 0.16 -11.53 -16.64
CA ASP A 50 -0.37 -11.21 -17.97
C ASP A 50 -1.88 -11.29 -18.08
N ALA A 51 -2.54 -11.83 -17.05
CA ALA A 51 -3.99 -11.91 -16.92
C ALA A 51 -4.60 -10.60 -16.37
N PHE A 52 -3.80 -9.63 -15.93
CA PHE A 52 -4.28 -8.43 -15.25
C PHE A 52 -3.81 -7.14 -15.91
N ASP A 53 -4.59 -6.07 -15.73
CA ASP A 53 -4.23 -4.71 -16.15
C ASP A 53 -3.55 -3.91 -15.04
N SER A 54 -3.84 -4.23 -13.77
CA SER A 54 -3.13 -3.71 -12.61
C SER A 54 -2.23 -4.79 -12.00
N THR A 55 -1.24 -4.38 -11.21
CA THR A 55 -0.41 -5.33 -10.45
C THR A 55 -0.12 -4.80 -9.05
N PRO A 56 -0.52 -5.50 -7.97
CA PRO A 56 -0.19 -5.08 -6.62
C PRO A 56 1.31 -5.12 -6.38
N ARG A 57 1.82 -4.10 -5.72
CA ARG A 57 3.14 -4.13 -5.10
C ARG A 57 3.05 -4.91 -3.78
N LEU A 58 4.10 -5.61 -3.39
CA LEU A 58 4.19 -6.20 -2.05
C LEU A 58 5.21 -5.42 -1.22
N ALA A 59 4.85 -4.98 -0.03
CA ALA A 59 5.74 -4.17 0.81
C ALA A 59 5.88 -4.76 2.22
N PHE A 60 7.06 -5.27 2.55
CA PHE A 60 7.43 -5.64 3.92
C PHE A 60 8.06 -4.46 4.63
N LEU A 61 7.36 -3.85 5.58
CA LEU A 61 7.81 -2.64 6.27
C LEU A 61 7.87 -2.84 7.78
N SER A 62 8.87 -2.27 8.44
CA SER A 62 8.99 -2.30 9.90
C SER A 62 9.63 -1.02 10.44
N PRO A 63 9.33 -0.59 11.67
CA PRO A 63 10.03 0.54 12.28
C PRO A 63 11.50 0.19 12.60
N GLU A 64 11.78 -1.08 12.90
CA GLU A 64 13.07 -1.51 13.44
C GLU A 64 13.74 -2.62 12.59
N PRO A 65 15.09 -2.65 12.53
CA PRO A 65 15.83 -3.78 11.95
C PRO A 65 15.55 -5.10 12.67
N GLY A 66 15.86 -6.23 12.03
CA GLY A 66 15.73 -7.57 12.63
C GLY A 66 14.29 -8.12 12.70
N SER A 67 13.33 -7.49 12.01
CA SER A 67 11.93 -7.92 11.96
C SER A 67 11.64 -9.03 10.94
N GLY A 68 12.65 -9.56 10.24
CA GLY A 68 12.48 -10.65 9.28
C GLY A 68 12.06 -10.25 7.86
N LYS A 69 12.14 -8.95 7.49
CA LYS A 69 11.75 -8.45 6.15
C LYS A 69 12.57 -9.07 5.02
N SER A 70 13.90 -9.04 5.12
CA SER A 70 14.79 -9.65 4.13
C SER A 70 14.53 -11.15 3.99
N ARG A 71 14.27 -11.84 5.11
CA ARG A 71 13.88 -13.26 5.08
C ARG A 71 12.57 -13.49 4.32
N ALA A 72 11.58 -12.62 4.50
CA ALA A 72 10.33 -12.73 3.75
C ALA A 72 10.59 -12.60 2.24
N LEU A 73 11.41 -11.63 1.82
CA LEU A 73 11.82 -11.50 0.41
C LEU A 73 12.62 -12.70 -0.10
N GLU A 74 13.57 -13.23 0.68
CA GLU A 74 14.35 -14.43 0.32
C GLU A 74 13.44 -15.64 0.05
N VAL A 75 12.34 -15.78 0.81
CA VAL A 75 11.36 -16.85 0.59
C VAL A 75 10.54 -16.59 -0.67
N VAL A 76 10.03 -15.37 -0.84
CA VAL A 76 9.31 -14.93 -2.07
C VAL A 76 10.16 -15.15 -3.32
N GLU A 77 11.47 -14.85 -3.26
CA GLU A 77 12.42 -15.04 -4.37
C GLU A 77 12.43 -16.46 -4.92
N THR A 78 12.20 -17.46 -4.06
CA THR A 78 12.16 -18.87 -4.46
C THR A 78 10.82 -19.30 -5.06
N LEU A 79 9.77 -18.51 -4.88
CA LEU A 79 8.38 -18.85 -5.23
C LEU A 79 7.88 -18.14 -6.50
N VAL A 80 8.53 -17.06 -6.91
CA VAL A 80 8.12 -16.21 -8.06
C VAL A 80 8.92 -16.52 -9.35
N PRO A 81 8.37 -16.23 -10.54
CA PRO A 81 9.08 -16.46 -11.78
C PRO A 81 10.13 -15.37 -12.03
N ARG A 82 11.28 -15.76 -12.60
CA ARG A 82 12.34 -14.84 -13.09
C ARG A 82 12.68 -13.76 -12.04
N SER A 83 12.94 -14.19 -10.82
CA SER A 83 13.27 -13.26 -9.73
C SER A 83 14.53 -12.46 -10.05
N MET A 84 14.45 -11.15 -9.80
CA MET A 84 15.56 -10.21 -9.89
C MET A 84 15.69 -9.53 -8.53
N ALA A 85 16.47 -10.14 -7.64
CA ALA A 85 16.80 -9.56 -6.35
C ALA A 85 17.84 -8.45 -6.52
N ALA A 86 17.51 -7.24 -6.06
CA ALA A 86 18.35 -6.06 -6.16
C ALA A 86 18.47 -5.39 -4.78
N VAL A 87 19.69 -5.07 -4.39
CA VAL A 87 19.96 -4.16 -3.26
C VAL A 87 19.95 -2.71 -3.75
N ASP A 88 20.52 -2.48 -4.94
CA ASP A 88 20.43 -1.23 -5.68
C ASP A 88 20.41 -1.55 -7.18
N ALA A 89 19.69 -0.76 -7.97
CA ALA A 89 19.64 -0.89 -9.41
C ALA A 89 19.37 0.48 -10.05
N SER A 90 20.22 0.87 -11.00
CA SER A 90 19.98 2.07 -11.79
C SER A 90 18.65 1.95 -12.56
N ALA A 91 17.94 3.07 -12.73
CA ALA A 91 16.70 3.09 -13.51
C ALA A 91 16.88 2.51 -14.92
N ALA A 92 18.03 2.79 -15.56
CA ALA A 92 18.37 2.26 -16.87
C ALA A 92 18.52 0.72 -16.90
N ALA A 93 19.07 0.11 -15.84
CA ALA A 93 19.13 -1.34 -15.73
C ALA A 93 17.72 -1.94 -15.63
N LEU A 94 16.87 -1.39 -14.77
CA LEU A 94 15.49 -1.86 -14.57
C LEU A 94 14.66 -1.75 -15.86
N PHE A 95 14.73 -0.61 -16.56
CA PHE A 95 14.04 -0.44 -17.84
C PHE A 95 14.45 -1.48 -18.88
N ARG A 96 15.74 -1.79 -18.98
CA ARG A 96 16.24 -2.82 -19.90
C ARG A 96 15.80 -4.22 -19.48
N SER A 97 15.84 -4.53 -18.19
CA SER A 97 15.40 -5.83 -17.67
C SER A 97 13.91 -6.09 -17.95
N VAL A 98 13.04 -5.10 -17.71
CA VAL A 98 11.60 -5.23 -18.02
C VAL A 98 11.32 -5.30 -19.52
N SER A 99 12.17 -4.68 -20.36
CA SER A 99 12.05 -4.74 -21.82
C SER A 99 12.33 -6.12 -22.42
N GLY A 100 12.72 -7.11 -21.61
CA GLY A 100 12.82 -8.51 -22.05
C GLY A 100 14.09 -8.85 -22.81
N VAL A 101 15.19 -8.11 -22.62
CA VAL A 101 16.50 -8.45 -23.20
C VAL A 101 16.97 -9.86 -22.78
N ASP A 102 16.47 -10.38 -21.65
CA ASP A 102 16.83 -11.68 -21.07
C ASP A 102 15.69 -12.75 -21.10
N GLY A 103 14.73 -12.66 -22.04
CA GLY A 103 13.78 -13.76 -22.29
C GLY A 103 12.49 -13.79 -21.45
N GLY A 104 12.11 -12.68 -20.81
CA GLY A 104 10.79 -12.50 -20.18
C GLY A 104 10.75 -11.38 -19.14
N ARG A 105 9.54 -11.00 -18.68
CA ARG A 105 9.38 -9.96 -17.65
C ARG A 105 9.85 -10.47 -16.27
N PRO A 106 10.74 -9.74 -15.56
CA PRO A 106 11.24 -10.16 -14.25
C PRO A 106 10.23 -9.88 -13.14
N THR A 107 10.38 -10.59 -12.02
CA THR A 107 9.80 -10.20 -10.73
C THR A 107 10.88 -9.50 -9.91
N ILE A 108 10.75 -8.19 -9.70
CA ILE A 108 11.80 -7.39 -9.07
C ILE A 108 11.61 -7.38 -7.56
N LEU A 109 12.66 -7.69 -6.82
CA LEU A 109 12.65 -7.74 -5.35
C LEU A 109 13.70 -6.76 -4.82
N PHE A 110 13.25 -5.67 -4.18
CA PHE A 110 14.16 -4.69 -3.58
C PHE A 110 14.28 -4.91 -2.07
N ASP A 111 15.47 -5.25 -1.61
CA ASP A 111 15.78 -5.17 -0.18
C ASP A 111 16.36 -3.81 0.18
N GLU A 112 16.23 -3.41 1.45
CA GLU A 112 16.72 -2.13 1.96
C GLU A 112 16.24 -0.90 1.15
N ILE A 113 15.00 -0.92 0.67
CA ILE A 113 14.42 0.16 -0.15
C ILE A 113 14.40 1.52 0.57
N ASP A 114 14.53 1.54 1.91
CA ASP A 114 14.70 2.77 2.68
C ASP A 114 16.05 3.48 2.43
N THR A 115 17.04 2.79 1.86
CA THR A 115 18.26 3.45 1.34
C THR A 115 17.97 4.31 0.11
N ILE A 116 16.90 4.00 -0.62
CA ILE A 116 16.47 4.68 -1.84
C ILE A 116 15.39 5.74 -1.56
N PHE A 117 14.43 5.45 -0.68
CA PHE A 117 13.28 6.34 -0.40
C PHE A 117 13.21 6.85 1.04
N GLY A 118 14.15 6.50 1.90
CA GLY A 118 14.14 6.92 3.30
C GLY A 118 14.45 8.41 3.48
N PRO A 119 14.28 8.95 4.71
CA PRO A 119 14.42 10.38 4.98
C PRO A 119 15.82 10.97 4.70
N LYS A 120 16.84 10.10 4.63
CA LYS A 120 18.23 10.46 4.34
C LYS A 120 18.64 10.18 2.90
N ALA A 121 17.74 9.60 2.09
CA ALA A 121 18.01 9.30 0.69
C ALA A 121 17.85 10.56 -0.17
N GLY A 122 18.55 10.59 -1.31
CA GLY A 122 18.37 11.65 -2.31
C GLY A 122 17.04 11.52 -3.06
N GLU A 123 16.77 12.49 -3.94
CA GLU A 123 15.61 12.46 -4.83
C GLU A 123 15.75 11.33 -5.87
N ASN A 124 15.03 10.22 -5.67
CA ASN A 124 15.01 9.06 -6.57
C ASN A 124 13.75 9.03 -7.45
N GLU A 125 13.44 10.16 -8.09
CA GLU A 125 12.19 10.36 -8.82
C GLU A 125 12.01 9.38 -9.99
N GLN A 126 13.10 9.03 -10.67
CA GLN A 126 13.03 8.10 -11.80
C GLN A 126 12.60 6.69 -11.37
N LEU A 127 13.12 6.21 -10.23
CA LEU A 127 12.77 4.90 -9.70
C LEU A 127 11.36 4.90 -9.11
N ARG A 128 10.97 5.98 -8.41
CA ARG A 128 9.59 6.20 -7.96
C ARG A 128 8.62 6.16 -9.14
N GLY A 129 8.95 6.88 -10.21
CA GLY A 129 8.19 6.89 -11.46
C GLY A 129 8.08 5.52 -12.10
N PHE A 130 9.16 4.73 -12.11
CA PHE A 130 9.16 3.35 -12.63
C PHE A 130 8.22 2.43 -11.84
N ILE A 131 8.33 2.43 -10.51
CA ILE A 131 7.49 1.58 -9.65
C ILE A 131 6.01 1.95 -9.80
N ASN A 132 5.71 3.26 -9.86
CA ASN A 132 4.34 3.77 -10.01
C ASN A 132 3.76 3.51 -11.41
N ALA A 133 4.53 3.76 -12.47
CA ALA A 133 4.08 3.54 -13.85
C ALA A 133 3.84 2.05 -14.13
N GLY A 134 4.70 1.19 -13.59
CA GLY A 134 4.62 -0.25 -13.77
C GLY A 134 3.46 -0.92 -13.05
N HIS A 135 2.63 -0.18 -12.31
CA HIS A 135 1.45 -0.72 -11.64
C HIS A 135 0.32 -0.99 -12.64
N THR A 136 0.26 -0.27 -13.76
CA THR A 136 -0.78 -0.42 -14.77
C THR A 136 -0.16 -0.79 -16.11
N ARG A 137 -0.73 -1.78 -16.78
CA ARG A 137 -0.30 -2.25 -18.10
C ARG A 137 -0.46 -1.15 -19.15
N GLY A 138 0.36 -1.23 -20.20
CA GLY A 138 0.28 -0.32 -21.35
C GLY A 138 0.92 1.06 -21.17
N ARG A 139 1.34 1.43 -19.95
CA ARG A 139 2.06 2.69 -19.70
C ARG A 139 3.57 2.50 -19.89
N VAL A 140 4.13 3.24 -20.85
CA VAL A 140 5.58 3.32 -21.08
C VAL A 140 6.15 4.59 -20.48
N MET A 141 7.39 4.50 -19.98
CA MET A 141 8.16 5.67 -19.57
C MET A 141 9.06 6.10 -20.71
N TYR A 142 8.92 7.34 -21.17
CA TYR A 142 9.80 7.90 -22.19
C TYR A 142 11.12 8.37 -21.58
N ARG A 143 12.22 8.02 -22.23
CA ARG A 143 13.58 8.47 -21.89
C ARG A 143 14.31 8.87 -23.16
N CYS A 144 15.16 9.89 -23.06
CA CYS A 144 16.13 10.18 -24.11
C CYS A 144 17.29 9.19 -23.99
N VAL A 145 17.62 8.52 -25.09
CA VAL A 145 18.71 7.56 -25.20
C VAL A 145 19.64 7.99 -26.34
N GLY A 146 20.96 7.94 -26.10
CA GLY A 146 21.99 8.35 -27.04
C GLY A 146 23.04 9.23 -26.36
N ASP A 147 23.91 9.87 -27.14
CA ASP A 147 24.93 10.81 -26.68
C ASP A 147 24.81 12.15 -27.40
N GLY A 148 24.92 13.25 -26.67
CA GLY A 148 24.97 14.60 -27.21
C GLY A 148 23.78 14.95 -28.13
N ALA A 149 24.08 15.28 -29.39
CA ALA A 149 23.07 15.65 -30.39
C ALA A 149 22.27 14.45 -30.95
N ASN A 150 22.67 13.21 -30.66
CA ASN A 150 22.03 11.99 -31.19
C ASN A 150 21.00 11.37 -30.22
N GLN A 151 20.43 12.17 -29.31
CA GLN A 151 19.39 11.72 -28.37
C GLN A 151 18.10 11.40 -29.11
N GLN A 152 17.57 10.20 -28.91
CA GLN A 152 16.25 9.80 -29.40
C GLN A 152 15.33 9.47 -28.23
N VAL A 153 14.06 9.85 -28.36
CA VAL A 153 13.03 9.51 -27.37
C VAL A 153 12.67 8.05 -27.56
N GLN A 154 12.90 7.23 -26.52
CA GLN A 154 12.55 5.82 -26.49
C GLN A 154 11.58 5.54 -25.34
N GLY A 155 10.51 4.80 -25.62
CA GLY A 155 9.59 4.29 -24.61
C GLY A 155 10.09 2.99 -23.99
N PHE A 156 10.13 2.93 -22.66
CA PHE A 156 10.46 1.73 -21.92
C PHE A 156 9.24 1.20 -21.15
N PRO A 157 8.89 -0.10 -21.30
CA PRO A 157 7.89 -0.72 -20.46
C PRO A 157 8.34 -0.74 -19.00
N SER A 158 7.39 -0.62 -18.09
CA SER A 158 7.63 -0.70 -16.63
C SER A 158 6.74 -1.72 -15.92
N TYR A 159 5.75 -2.30 -16.62
CA TYR A 159 4.80 -3.24 -16.05
C TYR A 159 5.48 -4.57 -15.70
N CYS A 160 5.63 -4.83 -14.40
CA CYS A 160 6.26 -6.00 -13.81
C CYS A 160 5.76 -6.16 -12.36
N ALA A 161 5.86 -7.37 -11.79
CA ALA A 161 5.62 -7.58 -10.37
C ALA A 161 6.82 -7.04 -9.55
N VAL A 162 6.53 -6.35 -8.45
CA VAL A 162 7.55 -5.74 -7.59
C VAL A 162 7.23 -5.99 -6.13
N ALA A 163 8.18 -6.56 -5.39
CA ALA A 163 8.16 -6.60 -3.93
C ALA A 163 9.30 -5.77 -3.35
N VAL A 164 9.06 -5.15 -2.21
CA VAL A 164 10.04 -4.29 -1.53
C VAL A 164 10.10 -4.61 -0.03
N ALA A 165 11.27 -4.47 0.57
CA ALA A 165 11.48 -4.52 1.99
C ALA A 165 12.26 -3.28 2.46
N GLY A 166 11.81 -2.66 3.55
CA GLY A 166 12.51 -1.50 4.09
C GLY A 166 12.04 -1.04 5.46
N LEU A 167 12.80 -0.11 6.02
CA LEU A 167 12.47 0.55 7.27
C LEU A 167 11.47 1.69 7.09
N GLY A 168 10.59 1.84 8.07
CA GLY A 168 9.65 2.96 8.15
C GLY A 168 8.56 2.93 7.07
N ALA A 169 8.60 3.92 6.19
CA ALA A 169 7.54 4.23 5.24
C ALA A 169 8.10 4.43 3.83
N LEU A 170 7.32 4.01 2.84
CA LEU A 170 7.50 4.31 1.42
C LEU A 170 6.75 5.59 1.04
N PRO A 171 7.05 6.20 -0.11
CA PRO A 171 6.21 7.27 -0.66
C PRO A 171 4.75 6.81 -0.82
N ASP A 172 3.80 7.69 -0.49
CA ASP A 172 2.34 7.39 -0.50
C ASP A 172 1.85 6.85 -1.86
N THR A 173 2.48 7.32 -2.95
CA THR A 173 2.18 6.84 -4.30
C THR A 173 2.50 5.36 -4.49
N ILE A 174 3.54 4.85 -3.84
CA ILE A 174 3.86 3.42 -3.84
C ILE A 174 2.98 2.69 -2.82
N MET A 175 2.79 3.25 -1.62
CA MET A 175 1.97 2.64 -0.57
C MET A 175 0.54 2.35 -1.02
N THR A 176 -0.11 3.31 -1.67
CA THR A 176 -1.50 3.17 -2.15
C THR A 176 -1.67 2.12 -3.26
N ARG A 177 -0.57 1.63 -3.83
CA ARG A 177 -0.53 0.55 -4.84
C ARG A 177 0.04 -0.76 -4.27
N SER A 178 0.24 -0.82 -2.96
CA SER A 178 0.89 -1.92 -2.27
C SER A 178 -0.04 -2.67 -1.33
N VAL A 179 0.11 -3.99 -1.28
CA VAL A 179 -0.25 -4.80 -0.11
C VAL A 179 0.87 -4.65 0.92
N ILE A 180 0.57 -3.99 2.03
CA ILE A 180 1.56 -3.64 3.05
C ILE A 180 1.51 -4.65 4.20
N ILE A 181 2.63 -5.37 4.40
CA ILE A 181 2.84 -6.25 5.53
C ILE A 181 3.72 -5.54 6.57
N ARG A 182 3.10 -5.07 7.66
CA ARG A 182 3.78 -4.39 8.76
C ARG A 182 4.45 -5.39 9.70
N MET A 183 5.70 -5.71 9.39
CA MET A 183 6.51 -6.67 10.13
C MET A 183 6.85 -6.16 11.53
N ARG A 184 6.89 -7.07 12.50
CA ARG A 184 7.34 -6.83 13.88
C ARG A 184 8.44 -7.82 14.25
N ARG A 185 9.31 -7.45 15.19
CA ARG A 185 10.28 -8.41 15.74
C ARG A 185 9.52 -9.58 16.36
N ARG A 186 10.02 -10.78 16.07
CA ARG A 186 9.51 -12.01 16.68
C ARG A 186 9.60 -11.92 18.19
N ALA A 187 8.53 -12.33 18.86
CA ALA A 187 8.53 -12.51 20.29
C ALA A 187 9.44 -13.70 20.68
N ARG A 188 9.88 -13.75 21.93
CA ARG A 188 10.81 -14.79 22.41
C ARG A 188 10.25 -16.22 22.31
N ASN A 189 8.92 -16.34 22.29
CA ASN A 189 8.17 -17.59 22.17
C ASN A 189 7.80 -17.94 20.72
N GLU A 190 8.07 -17.06 19.75
CA GLU A 190 7.81 -17.31 18.33
C GLU A 190 9.05 -17.92 17.68
N THR A 191 9.03 -19.23 17.49
CA THR A 191 10.12 -19.99 16.85
C THR A 191 9.74 -20.35 15.42
N VAL A 192 10.70 -20.21 14.51
CA VAL A 192 10.60 -20.67 13.12
C VAL A 192 11.85 -21.42 12.74
N GLU A 193 11.77 -22.19 11.67
CA GLU A 193 12.89 -22.92 11.11
C GLU A 193 13.96 -21.95 10.58
N GLN A 194 15.22 -22.35 10.71
CA GLN A 194 16.32 -21.59 10.14
C GLN A 194 16.39 -21.86 8.63
N PHE A 195 16.10 -20.86 7.81
CA PHE A 195 16.31 -20.97 6.37
C PHE A 195 17.80 -21.20 6.06
N ARG A 196 18.02 -22.19 5.21
CA ARG A 196 19.32 -22.61 4.69
C ARG A 196 19.25 -22.63 3.18
N THR A 197 19.96 -21.72 2.52
CA THR A 197 19.93 -21.53 1.07
C THR A 197 20.14 -22.83 0.29
N ARG A 198 21.13 -23.65 0.71
CA ARG A 198 21.49 -24.92 0.03
C ARG A 198 20.36 -25.97 0.02
N ILE A 199 19.39 -25.87 0.92
CA ILE A 199 18.30 -26.83 1.08
C ILE A 199 17.02 -26.20 0.54
N HIS A 200 16.64 -25.06 1.11
CA HIS A 200 15.30 -24.51 0.98
C HIS A 200 15.08 -23.76 -0.32
N VAL A 201 16.13 -23.27 -1.00
CA VAL A 201 15.96 -22.68 -2.34
C VAL A 201 15.48 -23.74 -3.33
N ARG A 202 15.97 -24.98 -3.22
CA ARG A 202 15.47 -26.07 -4.08
C ARG A 202 14.02 -26.41 -3.76
N GLU A 203 13.65 -26.47 -2.49
CA GLU A 203 12.25 -26.73 -2.07
C GLU A 203 11.30 -25.64 -2.57
N GLY A 204 11.65 -24.36 -2.38
CA GLY A 204 10.85 -23.23 -2.88
C GLY A 204 10.74 -23.23 -4.40
N ASN A 205 11.84 -23.48 -5.12
CA ASN A 205 11.82 -23.58 -6.58
C ASN A 205 10.90 -24.71 -7.10
N GLN A 206 10.76 -25.81 -6.37
CA GLN A 206 9.80 -26.87 -6.74
C GLN A 206 8.35 -26.40 -6.61
N LEU A 207 8.03 -25.60 -5.59
CA LEU A 207 6.72 -24.96 -5.44
C LEU A 207 6.49 -23.91 -6.53
N ARG A 208 7.50 -23.09 -6.84
CA ARG A 208 7.45 -22.14 -7.97
C ARG A 208 7.13 -22.83 -9.29
N ASP A 209 7.79 -23.94 -9.60
CA ASP A 209 7.58 -24.66 -10.85
C ASP A 209 6.17 -25.28 -10.91
N ARG A 210 5.59 -25.65 -9.76
CA ARG A 210 4.19 -26.08 -9.66
C ARG A 210 3.21 -24.92 -9.78
N LEU A 211 3.52 -23.76 -9.19
CA LEU A 211 2.74 -22.53 -9.35
C LEU A 211 2.70 -22.10 -10.81
N ALA A 212 3.83 -22.16 -11.53
CA ALA A 212 3.89 -21.85 -12.95
C ALA A 212 2.97 -22.77 -13.78
N LYS A 213 3.05 -24.10 -13.55
CA LYS A 213 2.18 -25.08 -14.24
C LYS A 213 0.70 -24.91 -13.91
N TRP A 214 0.39 -24.60 -12.65
CA TRP A 214 -0.99 -24.34 -12.24
C TRP A 214 -1.52 -23.04 -12.86
N ALA A 215 -0.71 -21.98 -12.85
CA ALA A 215 -1.01 -20.70 -13.48
C ALA A 215 -1.33 -20.86 -14.98
N GLU A 216 -0.54 -21.62 -15.73
CA GLU A 216 -0.82 -21.95 -17.13
C GLU A 216 -2.20 -22.59 -17.33
N ALA A 217 -2.63 -23.44 -16.39
CA ALA A 217 -3.92 -24.13 -16.46
C ALA A 217 -5.12 -23.26 -16.12
N VAL A 218 -4.95 -22.22 -15.28
CA VAL A 218 -6.04 -21.32 -14.85
C VAL A 218 -6.01 -19.96 -15.53
N GLN A 219 -5.01 -19.68 -16.38
CA GLN A 219 -4.84 -18.36 -16.99
C GLN A 219 -6.07 -17.88 -17.75
N GLU A 220 -6.71 -18.74 -18.55
CA GLU A 220 -7.94 -18.41 -19.28
C GLU A 220 -9.11 -18.11 -18.33
N GLN A 221 -9.22 -18.85 -17.23
CA GLN A 221 -10.25 -18.62 -16.21
C GLN A 221 -10.07 -17.27 -15.51
N VAL A 222 -8.82 -16.83 -15.32
CA VAL A 222 -8.49 -15.62 -14.55
C VAL A 222 -8.49 -14.35 -15.40
N THR A 223 -8.13 -14.42 -16.68
CA THR A 223 -7.90 -13.23 -17.53
C THR A 223 -9.12 -12.32 -17.68
N ASP A 224 -10.32 -12.89 -17.76
CA ASP A 224 -11.57 -12.12 -17.91
C ASP A 224 -12.44 -12.16 -16.64
N ALA A 225 -11.87 -12.59 -15.50
CA ALA A 225 -12.60 -12.70 -14.24
C ALA A 225 -12.68 -11.35 -13.52
N PHE A 226 -13.90 -10.95 -13.18
CA PHE A 226 -14.17 -9.81 -12.31
C PHE A 226 -14.73 -10.34 -10.97
N PRO A 227 -13.87 -10.57 -9.97
CA PRO A 227 -14.32 -11.12 -8.69
C PRO A 227 -15.19 -10.13 -7.92
N GLU A 228 -16.13 -10.64 -7.13
CA GLU A 228 -16.89 -9.81 -6.19
C GLU A 228 -15.97 -9.29 -5.08
N MET A 229 -15.78 -7.98 -5.04
CA MET A 229 -14.95 -7.30 -4.04
C MET A 229 -15.72 -7.07 -2.73
N PRO A 230 -15.05 -7.09 -1.56
CA PRO A 230 -15.71 -6.81 -0.29
C PRO A 230 -16.29 -5.40 -0.19
N ASP A 231 -17.40 -5.24 0.53
CA ASP A 231 -18.01 -3.94 0.81
C ASP A 231 -17.01 -2.94 1.41
N GLY A 232 -16.98 -1.72 0.87
CA GLY A 232 -16.09 -0.65 1.31
C GLY A 232 -14.67 -0.72 0.73
N VAL A 233 -14.36 -1.71 -0.11
CA VAL A 233 -13.12 -1.77 -0.89
C VAL A 233 -13.40 -1.25 -2.30
N ALA A 234 -13.05 0.01 -2.55
CA ALA A 234 -13.25 0.69 -3.83
C ALA A 234 -11.95 1.38 -4.29
N ASP A 235 -11.93 1.86 -5.53
CA ASP A 235 -10.81 2.58 -6.15
C ASP A 235 -9.47 1.82 -6.04
N ARG A 236 -8.39 2.48 -5.60
CA ARG A 236 -7.05 1.88 -5.55
C ARG A 236 -6.96 0.61 -4.69
N PRO A 237 -7.56 0.54 -3.49
CA PRO A 237 -7.68 -0.74 -2.77
C PRO A 237 -8.28 -1.86 -3.61
N ALA A 238 -9.30 -1.59 -4.44
CA ALA A 238 -9.88 -2.59 -5.32
C ALA A 238 -8.88 -2.99 -6.43
N ASP A 239 -8.26 -2.01 -7.11
CA ASP A 239 -7.23 -2.26 -8.14
C ASP A 239 -6.06 -3.14 -7.64
N VAL A 240 -5.69 -3.00 -6.37
CA VAL A 240 -4.62 -3.77 -5.72
C VAL A 240 -5.05 -5.19 -5.38
N TRP A 241 -6.29 -5.37 -4.89
CA TRP A 241 -6.74 -6.64 -4.35
C TRP A 241 -7.47 -7.52 -5.36
N GLU A 242 -8.05 -6.94 -6.41
CA GLU A 242 -8.78 -7.68 -7.45
C GLU A 242 -7.95 -8.85 -8.04
N PRO A 243 -6.67 -8.67 -8.43
CA PRO A 243 -5.87 -9.80 -8.92
C PRO A 243 -5.71 -10.93 -7.90
N LEU A 244 -5.57 -10.59 -6.61
CA LEU A 244 -5.39 -11.58 -5.55
C LEU A 244 -6.69 -12.34 -5.26
N VAL A 245 -7.83 -11.65 -5.29
CA VAL A 245 -9.15 -12.27 -5.11
C VAL A 245 -9.49 -13.16 -6.31
N ALA A 246 -9.21 -12.72 -7.55
CA ALA A 246 -9.43 -13.53 -8.75
C ALA A 246 -8.64 -14.85 -8.71
N ILE A 247 -7.39 -14.82 -8.25
CA ILE A 247 -6.55 -16.01 -8.06
C ILE A 247 -7.10 -16.91 -6.98
N ALA A 248 -7.59 -16.35 -5.87
CA ALA A 248 -8.22 -17.11 -4.81
C ALA A 248 -9.50 -17.81 -5.29
N ASP A 249 -10.32 -17.13 -6.09
CA ASP A 249 -11.53 -17.65 -6.72
C ASP A 249 -11.20 -18.81 -7.68
N ALA A 250 -10.12 -18.68 -8.47
CA ALA A 250 -9.63 -19.76 -9.35
C ALA A 250 -9.03 -20.95 -8.58
N ALA A 251 -8.38 -20.70 -7.45
CA ALA A 251 -7.83 -21.77 -6.60
C ALA A 251 -8.92 -22.57 -5.90
N GLY A 252 -10.04 -21.94 -5.52
CA GLY A 252 -11.16 -22.56 -4.84
C GLY A 252 -10.86 -22.97 -3.39
N GLY A 253 -11.64 -23.91 -2.86
CA GLY A 253 -11.58 -24.29 -1.45
C GLY A 253 -11.94 -23.11 -0.53
N ASP A 254 -11.16 -22.90 0.53
CA ASP A 254 -11.35 -21.79 1.47
C ASP A 254 -10.68 -20.47 1.02
N TRP A 255 -9.86 -20.49 -0.04
CA TRP A 255 -9.12 -19.31 -0.50
C TRP A 255 -10.01 -18.12 -0.86
N PRO A 256 -11.14 -18.27 -1.58
CA PRO A 256 -12.04 -17.16 -1.90
C PRO A 256 -12.48 -16.34 -0.67
N ARG A 257 -12.86 -17.04 0.41
CA ARG A 257 -13.29 -16.44 1.67
C ARG A 257 -12.11 -15.79 2.38
N ARG A 258 -11.00 -16.52 2.51
CA ARG A 258 -9.77 -16.04 3.18
C ARG A 258 -9.19 -14.80 2.51
N ALA A 259 -9.21 -14.73 1.18
CA ALA A 259 -8.73 -13.58 0.42
C ALA A 259 -9.53 -12.32 0.71
N ARG A 260 -10.87 -12.42 0.74
CA ARG A 260 -11.77 -11.30 1.07
C ARG A 260 -11.61 -10.83 2.52
N GLU A 261 -11.47 -11.77 3.46
CA GLU A 261 -11.16 -11.47 4.87
C GLU A 261 -9.79 -10.78 5.03
N ALA A 262 -8.78 -11.26 4.30
CA ALA A 262 -7.44 -10.67 4.29
C ALA A 262 -7.44 -9.27 3.69
N CYS A 263 -8.17 -9.07 2.59
CA CYS A 263 -8.39 -7.78 1.94
C CYS A 263 -8.94 -6.77 2.93
N LEU A 264 -10.09 -7.07 3.55
CA LEU A 264 -10.70 -6.18 4.55
C LEU A 264 -9.76 -5.87 5.71
N THR A 265 -9.06 -6.88 6.23
CA THR A 265 -8.15 -6.72 7.36
C THR A 265 -6.98 -5.79 7.02
N LEU A 266 -6.31 -6.01 5.89
CA LEU A 266 -5.12 -5.25 5.51
C LEU A 266 -5.46 -3.86 4.95
N VAL A 267 -6.59 -3.69 4.25
CA VAL A 267 -7.07 -2.37 3.83
C VAL A 267 -7.42 -1.50 5.04
N LYS A 268 -8.19 -2.04 6.01
CA LYS A 268 -8.49 -1.32 7.25
C LYS A 268 -7.23 -0.98 8.04
N ALA A 269 -6.28 -1.92 8.14
CA ALA A 269 -5.00 -1.68 8.82
C ALA A 269 -4.14 -0.62 8.11
N SER A 270 -4.23 -0.53 6.77
CA SER A 270 -3.58 0.52 6.00
C SER A 270 -4.20 1.89 6.29
N GLN A 271 -5.53 2.00 6.27
CA GLN A 271 -6.26 3.23 6.58
C GLN A 271 -6.03 3.71 8.01
N ALA A 272 -5.99 2.80 8.99
CA ALA A 272 -5.75 3.15 10.40
C ALA A 272 -4.29 3.62 10.66
N ASN A 273 -3.34 3.15 9.86
CA ASN A 273 -1.93 3.54 9.95
C ASN A 273 -1.55 4.69 9.05
N ASP A 274 -2.45 5.10 8.15
CA ASP A 274 -2.46 6.45 7.61
C ASP A 274 -2.79 7.36 8.79
N LYS A 275 -1.78 7.60 9.65
CA LYS A 275 -1.74 8.77 10.52
C LYS A 275 -1.85 9.90 9.53
N GLY A 276 -3.08 10.32 9.26
CA GLY A 276 -3.42 11.05 8.03
C GLY A 276 -2.40 12.15 7.81
N SER A 277 -2.14 12.45 6.54
CA SER A 277 -1.17 13.49 6.16
C SER A 277 -1.26 14.67 7.13
N ILE A 278 -0.16 15.37 7.38
CA ILE A 278 -0.17 16.51 8.30
C ILE A 278 -1.33 17.49 8.01
N GLY A 279 -1.80 17.59 6.76
CA GLY A 279 -3.01 18.29 6.39
C GLY A 279 -4.32 17.65 6.90
N ILE A 280 -4.51 16.33 6.83
CA ILE A 280 -5.65 15.63 7.44
C ILE A 280 -5.65 15.81 8.95
N ARG A 281 -4.47 15.72 9.59
CA ARG A 281 -4.35 16.00 11.02
C ARG A 281 -4.75 17.45 11.33
N LEU A 282 -4.31 18.42 10.53
CA LEU A 282 -4.74 19.81 10.65
C LEU A 282 -6.26 19.95 10.52
N LEU A 283 -6.87 19.32 9.50
CA LEU A 283 -8.32 19.35 9.31
C LEU A 283 -9.08 18.73 10.49
N THR A 284 -8.56 17.63 11.04
CA THR A 284 -9.14 16.93 12.18
C THR A 284 -9.05 17.78 13.44
N ASP A 285 -7.88 18.34 13.75
CA ASP A 285 -7.71 19.23 14.91
C ASP A 285 -8.55 20.51 14.76
N LEU A 286 -8.70 21.03 13.53
CA LEU A 286 -9.60 22.14 13.25
C LEU A 286 -11.06 21.80 13.55
N ARG A 287 -11.53 20.61 13.15
CA ARG A 287 -12.90 20.14 13.38
C ARG A 287 -13.17 19.83 14.85
N ASP A 288 -12.28 19.07 15.47
CA ASP A 288 -12.52 18.37 16.73
C ASP A 288 -12.03 19.15 17.96
N HIS A 289 -11.19 20.19 17.78
CA HIS A 289 -10.61 20.94 18.90
C HIS A 289 -10.72 22.47 18.73
N VAL A 290 -10.57 23.00 17.51
CA VAL A 290 -10.46 24.45 17.30
C VAL A 290 -11.80 25.11 16.97
N MET A 291 -12.58 24.52 16.07
CA MET A 291 -13.82 25.10 15.51
C MET A 291 -15.10 24.37 15.96
N ILE A 292 -15.04 23.57 17.03
CA ILE A 292 -16.21 22.85 17.56
C ILE A 292 -17.32 23.85 17.89
N GLY A 293 -18.45 23.74 17.19
CA GLY A 293 -19.61 24.61 17.38
C GLY A 293 -19.36 26.09 17.04
N ILE A 294 -18.33 26.41 16.25
CA ILE A 294 -17.98 27.79 15.86
C ILE A 294 -18.05 27.94 14.34
N ASP A 295 -18.96 28.79 13.87
CA ASP A 295 -19.18 29.00 12.43
C ASP A 295 -18.01 29.70 11.72
N ARG A 296 -17.28 30.57 12.43
CA ARG A 296 -16.16 31.34 11.89
C ARG A 296 -15.19 31.75 12.97
N LEU A 297 -13.88 31.66 12.69
CA LEU A 297 -12.85 31.97 13.67
C LEU A 297 -11.70 32.77 13.02
N PRO A 298 -11.25 33.89 13.64
CA PRO A 298 -10.08 34.62 13.16
C PRO A 298 -8.82 33.75 13.12
N THR A 299 -7.95 33.98 12.14
CA THR A 299 -6.70 33.21 11.96
C THR A 299 -5.83 33.24 13.22
N VAL A 300 -5.76 34.37 13.92
CA VAL A 300 -5.00 34.49 15.18
C VAL A 300 -5.53 33.53 16.23
N ALA A 301 -6.86 33.49 16.45
CA ALA A 301 -7.48 32.59 17.41
C ALA A 301 -7.37 31.10 17.01
N ILE A 302 -7.37 30.80 15.70
CA ILE A 302 -7.11 29.45 15.20
C ILE A 302 -5.68 29.02 15.58
N LEU A 303 -4.68 29.87 15.31
CA LEU A 303 -3.28 29.56 15.60
C LEU A 303 -3.03 29.43 17.10
N ASP A 304 -3.63 30.30 17.92
CA ASP A 304 -3.51 30.23 19.38
C ASP A 304 -4.03 28.87 19.90
N ARG A 305 -5.19 28.42 19.40
CA ARG A 305 -5.78 27.14 19.80
C ARG A 305 -4.97 25.95 19.28
N LEU A 306 -4.53 25.96 18.02
CA LEU A 306 -3.72 24.88 17.46
C LEU A 306 -2.38 24.73 18.18
N ASN A 307 -1.68 25.84 18.42
CA ASN A 307 -0.38 25.83 19.11
C ASN A 307 -0.50 25.49 20.61
N ALA A 308 -1.70 25.51 21.19
CA ALA A 308 -1.97 25.11 22.57
C ALA A 308 -2.34 23.62 22.73
N LEU A 309 -2.42 22.85 21.63
CA LEU A 309 -2.69 21.41 21.68
C LEU A 309 -1.41 20.65 22.03
N ASP A 310 -1.30 20.18 23.28
CA ASP A 310 -0.11 19.49 23.80
C ASP A 310 0.25 18.21 23.01
N ASP A 311 -0.76 17.46 22.57
CA ASP A 311 -0.55 16.22 21.82
C ASP A 311 -0.35 16.45 20.30
N ALA A 312 -0.40 17.70 19.83
CA ALA A 312 -0.33 18.06 18.41
C ALA A 312 0.99 18.76 18.03
N PRO A 313 1.44 18.63 16.77
CA PRO A 313 2.78 19.07 16.36
C PRO A 313 2.84 20.59 16.11
N TRP A 314 1.75 21.33 16.34
CA TRP A 314 1.62 22.71 15.87
C TRP A 314 2.56 23.67 16.59
N ALA A 315 2.75 23.50 17.90
CA ALA A 315 3.64 24.32 18.71
C ALA A 315 5.12 24.23 18.27
N ASP A 316 5.53 23.09 17.72
CA ASP A 316 6.89 22.84 17.23
C ASP A 316 6.88 22.26 15.80
N PHE A 317 6.14 22.92 14.91
CA PHE A 317 6.00 22.47 13.54
C PHE A 317 7.26 22.80 12.71
N ASN A 318 8.13 21.80 12.50
CA ASN A 318 9.43 21.97 11.84
C ASN A 318 10.33 23.00 12.56
N GLY A 319 10.45 22.89 13.88
CA GLY A 319 11.32 23.72 14.71
C GLY A 319 10.76 25.11 15.05
N LYS A 320 9.51 25.40 14.65
CA LYS A 320 8.82 26.69 14.89
C LYS A 320 7.31 26.49 15.04
N PRO A 321 6.62 27.31 15.85
CA PRO A 321 5.16 27.30 15.93
C PRO A 321 4.50 27.48 14.56
N LEU A 322 3.32 26.89 14.38
CA LEU A 322 2.52 27.08 13.18
C LEU A 322 2.16 28.56 13.03
N ASP A 323 2.36 29.11 11.84
CA ASP A 323 2.11 30.51 11.51
C ASP A 323 1.01 30.66 10.45
N SER A 324 0.49 31.88 10.27
CA SER A 324 -0.58 32.18 9.31
C SER A 324 -0.24 31.78 7.87
N ARG A 325 1.03 31.91 7.47
CA ARG A 325 1.48 31.62 6.10
C ARG A 325 1.45 30.11 5.84
N ARG A 326 1.93 29.33 6.79
CA ARG A 326 1.93 27.87 6.74
C ARG A 326 0.51 27.32 6.82
N LEU A 327 -0.32 27.83 7.72
CA LEU A 327 -1.72 27.47 7.82
C LEU A 327 -2.46 27.73 6.50
N SER A 328 -2.31 28.92 5.92
CA SER A 328 -2.96 29.26 4.65
C SER A 328 -2.50 28.37 3.50
N ARG A 329 -1.21 28.06 3.43
CA ARG A 329 -0.67 27.17 2.40
C ARG A 329 -1.23 25.76 2.53
N MET A 330 -1.27 25.21 3.75
CA MET A 330 -1.80 23.87 4.00
C MET A 330 -3.30 23.79 3.71
N LEU A 331 -4.09 24.80 4.11
CA LEU A 331 -5.53 24.81 3.84
C LEU A 331 -5.84 25.01 2.35
N SER A 332 -5.04 25.79 1.62
CA SER A 332 -5.26 26.01 0.18
C SER A 332 -5.04 24.77 -0.70
N GLU A 333 -4.49 23.68 -0.17
CA GLU A 333 -4.38 22.39 -0.87
C GLU A 333 -5.75 21.66 -0.94
N TYR A 334 -6.71 22.07 -0.11
CA TYR A 334 -8.08 21.57 -0.11
C TYR A 334 -9.01 22.53 -0.84
N VAL A 335 -10.12 21.99 -1.36
CA VAL A 335 -11.14 22.75 -2.09
C VAL A 335 -12.47 22.75 -1.34
N THR A 336 -13.23 23.83 -1.49
CA THR A 336 -14.62 23.93 -1.04
C THR A 336 -15.54 23.10 -1.95
N ALA A 337 -16.80 22.96 -1.56
CA ALA A 337 -17.82 22.28 -2.37
C ALA A 337 -18.00 22.91 -3.78
N ASP A 338 -17.67 24.20 -3.92
CA ASP A 338 -17.75 24.94 -5.19
C ASP A 338 -16.47 24.80 -6.05
N GLY A 339 -15.44 24.10 -5.56
CA GLY A 339 -14.17 23.86 -6.26
C GLY A 339 -13.11 24.93 -6.04
N ASP A 340 -13.37 25.94 -5.21
CA ASP A 340 -12.40 26.98 -4.88
C ASP A 340 -11.44 26.52 -3.77
N PRO A 341 -10.15 26.92 -3.79
CA PRO A 341 -9.24 26.63 -2.69
C PRO A 341 -9.73 27.21 -1.36
N VAL A 342 -9.58 26.46 -0.26
CA VAL A 342 -9.93 26.96 1.07
C VAL A 342 -9.00 28.11 1.45
N ALA A 343 -9.55 29.31 1.54
CA ALA A 343 -8.81 30.54 1.77
C ALA A 343 -9.37 31.37 2.92
N SER A 344 -8.52 32.19 3.54
CA SER A 344 -8.95 33.09 4.60
C SER A 344 -9.86 34.21 4.06
N ARG A 345 -10.97 34.45 4.74
CA ARG A 345 -11.97 35.47 4.40
C ARG A 345 -12.03 36.54 5.48
N ASN A 346 -12.60 37.68 5.12
CA ASN A 346 -12.82 38.77 6.07
C ASN A 346 -13.95 38.39 7.06
N ILE A 347 -13.66 38.52 8.35
CA ILE A 347 -14.60 38.34 9.45
C ILE A 347 -14.78 39.70 10.13
N LYS A 348 -16.02 40.19 10.15
CA LYS A 348 -16.40 41.42 10.85
C LYS A 348 -16.73 41.09 12.31
N THR A 349 -15.97 41.67 13.24
CA THR A 349 -16.16 41.50 14.68
C THR A 349 -15.89 42.83 15.41
N GLY A 350 -16.88 43.33 16.15
CA GLY A 350 -16.71 44.46 17.09
C GLY A 350 -16.09 45.73 16.49
N GLY A 351 -16.42 46.08 15.24
CA GLY A 351 -15.89 47.28 14.57
C GLY A 351 -14.55 47.10 13.86
N SER A 352 -13.95 45.91 13.92
CA SER A 352 -12.73 45.57 13.19
C SER A 352 -12.97 44.45 12.16
N VAL A 353 -12.13 44.42 11.12
CA VAL A 353 -12.14 43.36 10.10
C VAL A 353 -10.87 42.53 10.27
N LEU A 354 -11.04 41.26 10.64
CA LEU A 354 -9.95 40.30 10.79
C LEU A 354 -10.00 39.27 9.67
N LYS A 355 -8.86 38.67 9.31
CA LYS A 355 -8.83 37.48 8.45
C LYS A 355 -9.09 36.23 9.27
N GLY A 356 -9.82 35.28 8.72
CA GLY A 356 -10.12 34.00 9.36
C GLY A 356 -10.78 33.01 8.43
N TYR A 357 -11.24 31.89 8.98
CA TYR A 357 -11.84 30.80 8.22
C TYR A 357 -13.27 30.55 8.69
N TYR A 358 -14.12 30.12 7.76
CA TYR A 358 -15.50 29.72 8.02
C TYR A 358 -15.56 28.19 8.05
N ALA A 359 -16.31 27.65 9.00
CA ALA A 359 -16.54 26.21 9.13
C ALA A 359 -17.22 25.64 7.87
N THR A 360 -18.07 26.43 7.21
CA THR A 360 -18.72 26.07 5.94
C THR A 360 -17.73 25.77 4.82
N ASP A 361 -16.65 26.56 4.75
CA ASP A 361 -15.64 26.42 3.70
C ASP A 361 -14.75 25.18 3.94
N LEU A 362 -14.66 24.73 5.21
CA LEU A 362 -13.92 23.53 5.62
C LEU A 362 -14.79 22.27 5.66
N HIS A 363 -16.12 22.41 5.59
CA HIS A 363 -17.04 21.30 5.86
C HIS A 363 -16.89 20.14 4.87
N ASP A 364 -16.78 20.43 3.57
CA ASP A 364 -16.59 19.40 2.55
C ASP A 364 -15.26 18.65 2.77
N ALA A 365 -14.18 19.36 3.08
CA ALA A 365 -12.91 18.75 3.43
C ALA A 365 -13.00 17.89 4.70
N TRP A 366 -13.74 18.33 5.72
CA TRP A 366 -13.99 17.53 6.92
C TRP A 366 -14.77 16.25 6.65
N GLN A 367 -15.77 16.28 5.76
CA GLN A 367 -16.55 15.09 5.39
C GLN A 367 -15.73 14.08 4.60
N ARG A 368 -14.81 14.55 3.74
CA ARG A 368 -14.04 13.69 2.85
C ARG A 368 -12.80 13.09 3.49
N TYR A 369 -12.11 13.87 4.32
CA TYR A 369 -10.75 13.53 4.73
C TYR A 369 -10.62 13.24 6.22
N CYS A 370 -11.48 13.79 7.08
CA CYS A 370 -11.36 13.54 8.51
C CYS A 370 -12.02 12.19 8.86
N PRO A 371 -11.40 11.38 9.74
CA PRO A 371 -12.01 10.16 10.25
C PRO A 371 -13.32 10.48 10.96
N PRO A 372 -14.28 9.54 11.06
CA PRO A 372 -15.50 9.76 11.82
C PRO A 372 -15.16 10.21 13.25
N PRO A 373 -15.86 11.21 13.81
CA PRO A 373 -15.60 11.66 15.16
C PRO A 373 -15.74 10.46 16.12
N PRO A 374 -14.89 10.36 17.16
CA PRO A 374 -14.99 9.27 18.12
C PRO A 374 -16.41 9.25 18.70
N GLU A 375 -17.10 8.10 18.58
CA GLU A 375 -18.42 7.93 19.18
C GLU A 375 -18.33 8.31 20.66
N SER A 376 -19.09 9.32 21.09
CA SER A 376 -19.27 9.58 22.50
C SER A 376 -19.85 8.30 23.11
N PRO A 377 -19.21 7.69 24.13
CA PRO A 377 -19.80 6.53 24.78
C PRO A 377 -21.18 6.96 25.28
N LEU A 378 -22.22 6.28 24.78
CA LEU A 378 -23.58 6.46 25.26
C LEU A 378 -23.54 6.33 26.78
N LEU A 379 -23.90 7.40 27.49
CA LEU A 379 -24.11 7.34 28.92
C LEU A 379 -25.09 6.19 29.19
N PRO A 380 -24.79 5.27 30.12
CA PRO A 380 -25.72 4.21 30.47
C PRO A 380 -27.05 4.85 30.87
N LEU A 381 -28.13 4.38 30.25
CA LEU A 381 -29.50 4.78 30.61
C LEU A 381 -29.63 4.68 32.14
N PRO A 382 -30.16 5.71 32.83
CA PRO A 382 -30.39 5.62 34.26
C PRO A 382 -31.29 4.41 34.52
N GLY A 383 -30.75 3.45 35.27
CA GLY A 383 -31.43 2.21 35.59
C GLY A 383 -32.78 2.51 36.22
N THR A 384 -33.83 1.88 35.70
CA THR A 384 -35.12 1.82 36.39
C THR A 384 -34.89 1.19 37.75
N GLU A 385 -34.99 2.00 38.80
CA GLU A 385 -35.11 1.53 40.16
C GLU A 385 -36.32 0.61 40.23
N ASN A 386 -36.08 -0.70 40.33
CA ASN A 386 -37.08 -1.65 40.80
C ASN A 386 -37.36 -1.31 42.26
N THR A 387 -38.45 -0.58 42.49
CA THR A 387 -39.07 -0.49 43.81
C THR A 387 -39.97 -1.72 43.98
N VAL A 388 -39.54 -2.59 44.90
CA VAL A 388 -40.23 -3.64 45.69
C VAL A 388 -41.52 -4.23 45.12
#